data_AF-A0A7C6V566-F1
#
_entry.id   AF-A0A7C6V566-F1
#
_cell.length_a   1.000
_cell.length_b   1.000
_cell.length_c   1.000
_cell.angle_alpha   90.00
_cell.angle_beta   90.00
_cell.angle_gamma   90.00
#
_symmetry.space_group_name_H-M   'P 1'
#
loop_
_entity.id
_entity.type
_entity.pdbx_description
1 polymer ?
#
loop_
_entity_poly.entity_id
_entity_poly.type
_entity_poly.pdbx_seq_one_letter_code
_entity_poly.pdbx_strand_id
1 'polypeptide(L)' 'ALCQGCGACVAACPNGASRQKGYEKAQLLAMLEAV' A
#
# COMPACT_ATOMS: atom_id res chain seq x y z
N ALA A 1 2.33 16.52 10.85
CA ALA A 1 2.23 15.89 9.51
C ALA A 1 0.77 15.53 9.25
N LEU A 2 0.27 15.70 8.02
CA LEU A 2 -1.15 15.49 7.70
C LEU A 2 -1.50 14.02 7.47
N CYS A 3 -0.59 13.24 6.87
CA CYS A 3 -0.79 11.81 6.59
C CYS A 3 -0.45 10.96 7.81
N GLN A 4 -1.39 10.09 8.23
CA GLN A 4 -1.20 9.12 9.32
C GLN A 4 -0.76 7.74 8.84
N GLY A 5 -0.75 7.48 7.52
CA GLY A 5 -0.40 6.17 6.98
C GLY A 5 -1.49 5.09 7.15
N CYS A 6 -2.77 5.47 7.20
CA CYS A 6 -3.88 4.50 7.35
C CYS A 6 -4.16 3.66 6.10
N GLY A 7 -3.60 4.01 4.93
CA GLY A 7 -3.77 3.24 3.68
C GLY A 7 -5.09 3.45 2.93
N ALA A 8 -6.05 4.22 3.48
CA ALA A 8 -7.37 4.39 2.87
C ALA A 8 -7.33 4.97 1.44
N CYS A 9 -6.42 5.92 1.17
CA CYS A 9 -6.26 6.49 -0.16
C CYS A 9 -5.73 5.48 -1.19
N VAL A 10 -4.85 4.56 -0.78
CA VAL A 10 -4.33 3.49 -1.66
C VAL A 10 -5.42 2.48 -1.98
N ALA A 11 -6.20 2.08 -0.96
CA ALA A 11 -7.30 1.12 -1.13
C ALA A 11 -8.43 1.64 -2.03
N ALA A 12 -8.77 2.93 -1.92
CA ALA A 12 -9.85 3.53 -2.71
C ALA A 12 -9.45 3.88 -4.15
N CYS A 13 -8.16 3.87 -4.49
CA CYS A 13 -7.65 4.35 -5.76
C CYS A 13 -7.84 3.31 -6.89
N PRO A 14 -8.75 3.54 -7.85
CA PRO A 14 -9.10 2.51 -8.85
C PRO A 14 -8.01 2.29 -9.91
N ASN A 15 -7.21 3.32 -10.19
CA ASN A 15 -6.11 3.25 -11.15
C ASN A 15 -4.76 2.90 -10.49
N GLY A 16 -4.73 2.72 -9.16
CA GLY A 16 -3.52 2.37 -8.43
C GLY A 16 -2.44 3.47 -8.39
N ALA A 17 -2.78 4.74 -8.66
CA ALA A 17 -1.83 5.85 -8.62
C ALA A 17 -1.35 6.18 -7.20
N SER A 18 -2.22 5.98 -6.20
CA SER A 18 -1.87 6.20 -4.79
C SER A 18 -0.98 5.06 -4.28
N ARG A 19 0.09 5.41 -3.57
CA ARG A 19 1.07 4.46 -3.00
C ARG A 19 1.35 4.78 -1.55
N GLN A 20 1.57 3.74 -0.74
CA GLN A 20 1.95 3.88 0.65
C GLN A 20 3.44 3.57 0.80
N LYS A 21 4.21 4.58 1.20
CA LYS A 21 5.65 4.44 1.40
C LYS A 21 5.94 3.34 2.42
N GLY A 22 6.82 2.40 2.06
CA GLY A 22 7.22 1.26 2.89
C GLY A 22 6.28 0.06 2.84
N TYR A 23 5.16 0.16 2.11
CA TYR A 23 4.22 -0.93 1.86
C TYR A 23 4.00 -1.07 0.36
N GLU A 24 5.10 -1.20 -0.39
CA GLU A 24 5.01 -1.37 -1.83
C GLU A 24 4.41 -2.72 -2.18
N LYS A 25 3.66 -2.76 -3.29
CA LYS A 25 2.89 -3.94 -3.70
C LYS A 25 3.75 -5.21 -3.79
N ALA A 26 5.00 -5.09 -4.25
CA ALA A 26 5.93 -6.22 -4.32
C ALA A 26 6.31 -6.75 -2.92
N GLN A 27 6.47 -5.88 -1.93
CA GLN A 27 6.75 -6.29 -0.55
C GLN A 27 5.56 -7.04 0.04
N LEU A 28 4.35 -6.51 -0.17
CA LEU A 28 3.11 -7.16 0.29
C LEU A 28 2.91 -8.54 -0.36
N LEU A 29 3.16 -8.67 -1.67
CA LEU A 29 3.06 -9.95 -2.37
C LEU A 29 4.10 -10.96 -1.86
N ALA A 30 5.35 -10.53 -1.66
CA ALA A 30 6.38 -11.39 -1.09
C ALA A 30 6.03 -11.90 0.32
N MET A 31 5.32 -11.10 1.14
CA MET A 31 4.84 -11.55 2.45
C MET A 31 3.76 -12.64 2.36
N LEU A 32 2.94 -12.63 1.30
CA LEU A 32 1.93 -13.67 1.07
C LEU A 32 2.57 -14.97 0.57
N GLU A 33 3.61 -14.87 -0.26
CA GLU A 33 4.35 -16.02 -0.81
C GLU A 33 5.22 -16.72 0.25
N ALA A 34 5.54 -16.06 1.36
CA ALA A 34 6.35 -16.62 2.44
C ALA A 34 5.59 -17.56 3.39
N VAL A 35 4.31 -17.84 3.11
CA VAL A 35 3.42 -18.74 3.89
C VAL A 35 3.28 -20.08 3.20
#